data_AF-A0A970H6F9-F1
#
_entry.id   AF-A0A970H6F9-F1
#
_cell.length_a   1.000
_cell.length_b   1.000
_cell.length_c   1.000
_cell.angle_alpha   90.00
_cell.angle_beta   90.00
_cell.angle_gamma   90.00
#
_symmetry.space_group_name_H-M   'P 1'
#
loop_
_entity.id
_entity.type
_entity.pdbx_description
1 polymer ?
#
loop_
_entity_poly.entity_id
_entity_poly.type
_entity_poly.pdbx_seq_one_letter_code
_entity_poly.pdbx_strand_id
1 'polypeptide(L)'
;DGWGGPGYTLRDEINRLRYRRGAVGMALAGADTGGSQFFITLSPQPHLDGGYTVFGRVVAGEEVLARLVQGDRIVRVRELGPGAPGLQ
;
A
#
# COMPACT_ATOMS: atom_id res chain seq x y z
N ASP A 1 16.88 9.22 0.96
CA ASP A 1 17.58 8.07 0.34
C ASP A 1 16.69 6.82 0.20
N GLY A 2 15.49 6.78 0.80
CA GLY A 2 14.52 5.69 0.59
C GLY A 2 14.75 4.47 1.48
N TRP A 3 15.71 4.54 2.42
CA TRP A 3 16.06 3.46 3.34
C TRP A 3 15.44 3.62 4.73
N GLY A 4 14.50 4.57 4.88
CA GLY A 4 13.81 4.79 6.14
C GLY A 4 12.98 3.58 6.55
N GLY A 5 12.95 3.32 7.85
CA GLY A 5 12.15 2.25 8.45
C GLY A 5 11.78 2.60 9.90
N PRO A 6 10.84 1.86 10.50
CA PRO A 6 10.27 2.21 11.80
C PRO A 6 11.10 1.68 13.00
N GLY A 7 12.27 1.09 12.76
CA GLY A 7 13.11 0.46 13.79
C GLY A 7 12.71 -0.97 14.16
N TYR A 8 11.74 -1.55 13.45
CA TYR A 8 11.31 -2.95 13.56
C TYR A 8 10.89 -3.49 12.19
N THR A 9 10.75 -4.82 12.10
CA THR A 9 10.19 -5.49 10.92
C THR A 9 8.84 -6.12 11.21
N LEU A 10 8.04 -6.24 10.16
CA LEU A 10 6.77 -6.96 10.13
C LEU A 10 6.96 -8.26 9.34
N ARG A 11 6.35 -9.33 9.84
CA ARG A 11 6.25 -10.60 9.12
C ARG A 11 5.29 -10.49 7.95
N ASP A 12 5.49 -11.33 6.94
CA ASP A 12 4.61 -11.37 5.78
C ASP A 12 3.27 -12.02 6.15
N GLU A 13 2.18 -11.34 5.82
CA GLU A 13 0.80 -11.86 5.92
C GLU A 13 0.29 -12.19 4.50
N ILE A 14 0.94 -13.16 3.87
CA ILE A 14 0.61 -13.59 2.51
C ILE A 14 -0.84 -14.06 2.44
N ASN A 15 -1.57 -13.51 1.48
CA ASN A 15 -2.99 -13.75 1.33
C ASN A 15 -3.40 -13.93 -0.14
N ARG A 16 -4.67 -14.30 -0.37
CA ARG A 16 -5.22 -14.58 -1.71
C ARG A 16 -5.77 -13.34 -2.41
N LEU A 17 -5.64 -12.15 -1.82
CA LEU A 17 -6.09 -10.92 -2.47
C LEU A 17 -5.20 -10.64 -3.67
N ARG A 18 -5.83 -10.15 -4.73
CA ARG A 18 -5.16 -9.85 -6.00
C ARG A 18 -4.77 -8.38 -6.04
N TYR A 19 -3.59 -8.08 -6.55
CA TYR A 19 -3.16 -6.71 -6.83
C TYR A 19 -3.87 -6.15 -8.06
N ARG A 20 -5.14 -5.75 -7.87
CA ARG A 20 -5.88 -4.89 -8.81
C ARG A 20 -5.45 -3.43 -8.62
N ARG A 21 -5.77 -2.57 -9.59
CA ARG A 21 -5.58 -1.11 -9.44
C ARG A 21 -6.16 -0.65 -8.10
N GLY A 22 -5.41 0.19 -7.38
CA GLY A 22 -5.79 0.72 -6.07
C GLY A 22 -5.51 -0.22 -4.90
N ALA A 23 -4.98 -1.43 -5.11
CA ALA A 23 -4.53 -2.29 -4.02
C ALA A 23 -3.32 -1.66 -3.30
N VAL A 24 -3.32 -1.71 -1.97
CA VAL A 24 -2.26 -1.23 -1.09
C VAL A 24 -1.47 -2.42 -0.54
N GLY A 25 -0.17 -2.41 -0.79
CA GLY A 25 0.73 -3.50 -0.43
C GLY A 25 1.92 -3.07 0.43
N MET A 26 2.43 -3.99 1.24
CA MET A 26 3.66 -3.79 2.02
C MET A 26 4.89 -3.97 1.13
N ALA A 27 5.81 -3.01 1.13
CA ALA A 27 7.08 -3.14 0.41
C ALA A 27 8.05 -4.00 1.23
N LEU A 28 8.84 -4.83 0.53
CA LEU A 28 9.74 -5.83 1.13
C LEU A 28 11.13 -5.73 0.51
N ALA A 29 12.16 -5.98 1.31
CA ALA A 29 13.56 -6.21 0.89
C ALA A 29 13.96 -7.70 0.98
N GLY A 30 12.96 -8.59 1.12
CA GLY A 30 13.10 -10.02 1.40
C GLY A 30 11.91 -10.52 2.23
N ALA A 31 11.80 -11.83 2.44
CA ALA A 31 10.76 -12.38 3.30
C ALA A 31 10.83 -11.79 4.72
N ASP A 32 9.68 -11.45 5.29
CA ASP A 32 9.53 -10.92 6.65
C ASP A 32 10.34 -9.62 6.92
N THR A 33 10.50 -8.78 5.90
CA THR A 33 11.22 -7.49 5.99
C THR A 33 10.31 -6.27 5.86
N GLY A 34 8.99 -6.45 5.98
CA GLY A 34 8.04 -5.34 5.95
C GLY A 34 8.36 -4.31 7.04
N GLY A 35 8.04 -3.04 6.79
CA GLY A 35 8.33 -1.97 7.73
C GLY A 35 7.29 -0.85 7.62
N SER A 36 7.75 0.36 7.29
CA SER A 36 6.87 1.51 7.09
C SER A 36 6.64 1.86 5.61
N GLN A 37 7.31 1.16 4.70
CA GLN A 37 7.19 1.41 3.27
C GLN A 37 6.05 0.59 2.69
N PHE A 38 5.14 1.26 1.98
CA PHE A 38 4.02 0.64 1.30
C PHE A 38 3.90 1.21 -0.11
N PHE A 39 3.14 0.53 -0.95
CA PHE A 39 2.85 0.97 -2.31
C PHE A 39 1.35 0.90 -2.59
N ILE A 40 0.90 1.69 -3.56
CA ILE A 40 -0.44 1.63 -4.14
C ILE A 40 -0.28 1.32 -5.62
N THR A 41 -0.95 0.29 -6.09
CA THR A 41 -0.86 -0.12 -7.51
C THR A 41 -1.67 0.82 -8.41
N LEU A 42 -1.04 1.34 -9.47
CA LEU A 42 -1.71 2.22 -10.44
C LEU A 42 -2.41 1.45 -11.58
N SER A 43 -2.08 0.17 -11.73
CA SER A 43 -2.65 -0.80 -12.66
C SER A 43 -2.55 -2.21 -12.06
N PRO A 44 -3.26 -3.24 -12.58
CA PRO A 44 -3.14 -4.60 -12.07
C PRO A 44 -1.69 -5.13 -12.13
N GLN A 45 -1.24 -5.79 -11.06
CA GLN A 45 0.12 -6.34 -10.92
C GLN A 45 0.10 -7.84 -10.54
N PRO A 46 -0.25 -8.76 -11.47
CA PRO A 46 -0.42 -10.18 -11.15
C PRO A 46 0.85 -10.87 -10.62
N HIS A 47 2.03 -10.37 -10.96
CA HIS A 47 3.30 -10.93 -10.51
C HIS A 47 3.56 -10.71 -9.00
N LEU A 48 2.80 -9.84 -8.34
CA LEU A 48 2.87 -9.61 -6.89
C LEU A 48 1.91 -10.53 -6.11
N ASP A 49 0.94 -11.15 -6.79
CA ASP A 49 -0.10 -11.96 -6.14
C ASP A 49 0.49 -13.14 -5.38
N GLY A 50 0.16 -13.26 -4.10
CA GLY A 50 0.65 -14.34 -3.25
C GLY A 50 2.14 -14.25 -2.88
N GLY A 51 2.85 -13.19 -3.31
CA GLY A 51 4.22 -12.90 -2.91
C GLY A 51 4.36 -11.71 -1.96
N TYR A 52 3.33 -10.87 -1.85
CA TYR A 52 3.31 -9.68 -1.01
C TYR A 52 2.00 -9.57 -0.21
N THR A 53 2.07 -8.90 0.94
CA THR A 53 0.90 -8.64 1.79
C THR A 53 0.06 -7.51 1.20
N VAL A 54 -1.16 -7.83 0.78
CA VAL A 54 -2.21 -6.83 0.52
C VAL A 54 -2.92 -6.53 1.84
N PHE A 55 -2.87 -5.27 2.31
CA PHE A 55 -3.49 -4.86 3.58
C PHE A 55 -4.56 -3.78 3.44
N GLY A 56 -4.77 -3.25 2.23
CA GLY A 56 -5.78 -2.23 1.99
C GLY A 56 -6.12 -2.06 0.52
N ARG A 57 -7.12 -1.22 0.25
CA ARG A 57 -7.47 -0.76 -1.08
C ARG A 57 -7.94 0.70 -1.03
N VAL A 58 -7.70 1.43 -2.10
CA VAL A 58 -8.33 2.73 -2.31
C VAL A 58 -9.84 2.51 -2.49
N VAL A 59 -10.64 3.28 -1.75
CA VAL A 59 -12.11 3.23 -1.81
C VAL A 59 -12.72 4.52 -2.35
N ALA A 60 -11.97 5.61 -2.34
CA ALA A 60 -12.35 6.92 -2.85
C ALA A 60 -11.12 7.65 -3.40
N GLY A 61 -11.31 8.52 -4.39
CA GLY A 61 -10.22 9.25 -5.04
C GLY A 61 -9.41 8.42 -6.05
N GLU A 62 -10.01 7.40 -6.66
CA GLU A 62 -9.34 6.57 -7.68
C GLU A 62 -8.86 7.36 -8.90
N GLU A 63 -9.50 8.49 -9.21
CA GLU A 63 -9.10 9.43 -10.25
C GLU A 63 -7.76 10.11 -9.94
N VAL A 64 -7.39 10.23 -8.66
CA VAL A 64 -6.09 10.78 -8.25
C VAL A 64 -4.96 9.83 -8.65
N LEU A 65 -5.18 8.51 -8.58
CA LEU A 65 -4.17 7.52 -8.97
C LEU A 65 -3.72 7.67 -10.43
N ALA A 66 -4.60 8.15 -11.32
CA ALA A 66 -4.25 8.37 -12.73
C ALA A 66 -3.43 9.66 -12.95
N ARG A 67 -3.39 10.56 -11.96
CA ARG A 67 -2.69 11.85 -12.03
C ARG A 67 -1.37 11.85 -11.28
N LEU A 68 -1.11 10.84 -10.47
CA LEU A 68 0.14 10.72 -9.71
C LEU A 68 1.33 10.61 -10.64
N VAL A 69 2.36 11.39 -10.34
CA VAL A 69 3.64 11.39 -11.05
C VAL A 69 4.80 11.17 -10.09
N GLN A 70 5.95 10.77 -10.63
CA GLN A 70 7.16 10.62 -9.83
C GLN A 70 7.52 11.94 -9.14
N GLY A 71 7.78 11.87 -7.84
CA GLY A 71 8.12 13.04 -7.02
C GLY A 71 6.93 13.66 -6.29
N ASP A 72 5.69 13.23 -6.56
CA ASP A 72 4.55 13.61 -5.76
C ASP A 72 4.76 13.25 -4.29
N ARG A 73 4.36 14.17 -3.40
CA ARG A 73 4.64 14.08 -1.97
C ARG A 73 3.37 13.79 -1.18
N ILE A 74 3.43 12.76 -0.34
CA ILE A 74 2.46 12.57 0.72
C ILE A 74 2.69 13.67 1.76
N VAL A 75 1.78 14.63 1.86
CA VAL A 75 1.86 15.74 2.82
C VAL A 75 1.41 15.29 4.22
N ARG A 76 0.46 14.35 4.29
CA ARG A 76 -0.13 13.89 5.54
C ARG A 76 -0.84 12.55 5.36
N VAL A 77 -0.70 11.66 6.34
CA VAL A 77 -1.49 10.44 6.49
C VAL A 77 -2.21 10.50 7.84
N ARG A 78 -3.47 10.07 7.88
CA ARG A 78 -4.27 9.97 9.11
C ARG A 78 -5.06 8.68 9.08
N GLU A 79 -5.03 7.96 10.19
CA GLU A 79 -6.05 6.97 10.47
C GLU A 79 -7.34 7.71 10.81
N LEU A 80 -8.41 7.37 10.10
CA LEU A 80 -9.74 7.82 10.45
C LEU A 80 -10.39 6.65 11.20
N GLY A 81 -10.73 6.86 12.47
CA GLY A 81 -11.34 5.83 13.30
C GLY A 81 -12.65 5.29 12.72
N PRO A 82 -13.23 4.26 13.33
CA PRO A 82 -14.46 3.65 12.85
C PRO A 82 -15.59 4.68 12.70
N GLY A 83 -16.23 4.70 11.52
CA GLY A 83 -17.37 5.60 11.21
C GLY A 83 -17.00 6.93 10.56
N ALA A 84 -15.76 7.13 10.14
CA ALA A 84 -15.36 8.36 9.46
C ALA A 84 -16.07 8.54 8.09
N PRO A 85 -16.46 9.78 7.73
CA PRO A 85 -17.15 10.05 6.47
C PRO A 85 -16.29 9.64 5.26
N GLY A 86 -16.85 8.86 4.33
CA GLY A 86 -16.18 8.43 3.09
C GLY A 86 -15.83 6.95 2.98
N LEU A 87 -16.12 6.15 4.01
CA LEU A 87 -16.10 4.68 3.97
C LEU A 87 -17.55 4.16 3.91
N GLN A 88 -18.15 4.11 2.72
CA GLN A 88 -19.39 3.39 2.44
C GLN A 88 -19.14 2.35 1.35
#